data_AF-A0A8B2PME3-F1
#
_entry.id   AF-A0A8B2PME3-F1
#
_cell.length_a   1.000
_cell.length_b   1.000
_cell.length_c   1.000
_cell.angle_alpha   90.00
_cell.angle_beta   90.00
_cell.angle_gamma   90.00
#
_symmetry.space_group_name_H-M   'P 1'
#
loop_
_entity.id
_entity.type
_entity.pdbx_description
1 polymer ?
#
loop_
_entity_poly.entity_id
_entity_poly.type
_entity_poly.pdbx_seq_one_letter_code
_entity_poly.pdbx_strand_id
1 'polypeptide(L)'
;MTVRVKLRRGTRAAIETAAASDQLLEGEAGLVSDEGGLMVATGTGSFSTFAPSSNIGGFARLTQAEYDALDPVDPDTIYFIVG
;
A
#
# COMPACT_ATOMS: atom_id res chain seq x y z
N MET A 1 -12.83 -13.07 13.92
CA MET A 1 -13.49 -12.10 13.01
C MET A 1 -12.46 -11.66 11.98
N THR A 2 -12.68 -11.91 10.69
CA THR A 2 -11.69 -11.55 9.66
C THR A 2 -11.97 -10.14 9.15
N VAL A 3 -11.04 -9.21 9.38
CA VAL A 3 -11.10 -7.86 8.78
C VAL A 3 -10.57 -7.94 7.36
N ARG A 4 -11.34 -7.44 6.39
CA ARG A 4 -10.91 -7.30 4.99
C ARG A 4 -10.68 -5.82 4.73
N VAL A 5 -9.43 -5.43 4.51
CA VAL A 5 -9.07 -4.08 4.13
C VAL A 5 -9.09 -3.98 2.60
N LYS A 6 -9.81 -2.99 2.07
CA LYS A 6 -9.75 -2.62 0.66
C LYS A 6 -8.99 -1.31 0.56
N LEU A 7 -7.94 -1.31 -0.25
CA LEU A 7 -7.19 -0.10 -0.58
C LEU A 7 -7.75 0.51 -1.86
N ARG A 8 -7.61 1.82 -2.04
CA ARG A 8 -7.83 2.45 -3.34
C ARG A 8 -6.83 1.89 -4.35
N ARG A 9 -7.27 1.70 -5.59
CA ARG A 9 -6.44 1.16 -6.68
C ARG A 9 -6.77 1.83 -7.99
N GLY A 10 -5.76 2.08 -8.81
CA GLY A 10 -5.92 2.63 -10.15
C GLY A 10 -4.57 2.88 -10.81
N THR A 11 -4.59 3.24 -12.09
CA THR A 11 -3.40 3.76 -12.76
C THR A 11 -3.00 5.11 -12.16
N ARG A 12 -1.75 5.54 -12.35
CA ARG A 12 -1.32 6.88 -11.89
C ARG A 12 -2.26 7.97 -12.38
N ALA A 13 -2.60 7.96 -13.67
CA ALA A 13 -3.52 8.95 -14.25
C ALA A 13 -4.92 8.95 -13.59
N ALA A 14 -5.44 7.79 -13.21
CA ALA A 14 -6.72 7.70 -12.50
C ALA A 14 -6.63 8.27 -11.08
N ILE A 15 -5.51 8.04 -10.38
CA ILE A 15 -5.26 8.57 -9.03
C ILE A 15 -5.08 10.10 -9.10
N GLU A 16 -4.35 10.60 -10.09
CA GLU A 16 -4.21 12.05 -10.36
C GLU A 16 -5.57 12.70 -10.66
N THR A 17 -6.43 12.04 -11.45
CA THR A 17 -7.79 12.54 -11.72
C THR A 17 -8.62 12.61 -10.44
N ALA A 18 -8.49 11.62 -9.56
CA ALA A 18 -9.18 11.63 -8.27
C ALA A 18 -8.65 12.71 -7.32
N ALA A 19 -7.34 12.92 -7.29
CA ALA A 19 -6.71 14.01 -6.55
C ALA A 19 -7.17 15.38 -7.07
N ALA A 20 -7.16 15.59 -8.39
CA ALA A 20 -7.65 16.81 -9.02
C ALA A 20 -9.15 17.09 -8.77
N SER A 21 -9.89 16.09 -8.32
CA SER A 21 -11.32 16.18 -7.99
C SER A 21 -11.58 16.20 -6.47
N ASP A 22 -10.55 16.33 -5.63
CA ASP A 22 -10.62 16.28 -4.16
C ASP A 22 -11.28 15.00 -3.61
N GLN A 23 -11.08 13.87 -4.29
CA GLN A 23 -11.71 12.58 -3.95
C GLN A 23 -10.79 11.64 -3.18
N LEU A 24 -9.63 12.10 -2.71
CA LEU A 24 -8.79 11.33 -1.79
C LEU A 24 -9.22 11.61 -0.35
N LEU A 25 -8.98 10.64 0.53
CA LEU A 25 -9.06 10.86 1.98
C LEU A 25 -7.64 10.99 2.54
N GLU A 26 -7.39 12.00 3.37
CA GLU A 26 -6.08 12.15 4.00
C GLU A 26 -5.68 10.88 4.77
N GLY A 27 -4.47 10.38 4.53
CA GLY A 27 -3.98 9.11 5.08
C GLY A 27 -4.48 7.85 4.36
N GLU A 28 -5.29 7.97 3.30
CA GLU A 28 -5.72 6.84 2.49
C GLU A 28 -4.53 6.20 1.78
N ALA A 29 -4.32 4.90 2.04
CA ALA A 29 -3.35 4.10 1.32
C ALA A 29 -3.96 3.51 0.03
N GLY A 30 -3.16 3.43 -1.03
CA GLY A 30 -3.57 2.84 -2.29
C GLY A 30 -2.46 2.21 -3.11
N LEU A 31 -2.86 1.56 -4.19
CA LEU A 31 -1.99 0.90 -5.16
C LEU A 31 -2.03 1.65 -6.50
N VAL A 32 -0.85 2.05 -6.98
CA VAL A 32 -0.63 2.58 -8.33
C VAL A 32 -0.34 1.40 -9.27
N SER A 33 -1.38 0.89 -9.92
CA SER A 33 -1.36 -0.45 -10.52
C SER A 33 -0.47 -0.61 -11.75
N ASP A 34 -0.24 0.47 -12.49
CA ASP A 34 0.64 0.54 -13.66
C ASP A 34 2.13 0.70 -13.27
N GLU A 35 2.41 1.03 -12.02
CA GLU A 35 3.76 1.23 -11.51
C GLU A 35 4.17 0.17 -10.49
N GLY A 36 3.23 -0.67 -10.04
CA GLY A 36 3.46 -1.62 -8.96
C GLY A 36 3.82 -0.95 -7.62
N GLY A 37 3.50 0.35 -7.48
CA GLY A 37 3.89 1.17 -6.34
C GLY A 37 2.75 1.42 -5.37
N LEU A 38 3.10 1.77 -4.13
CA LEU A 38 2.13 2.23 -3.14
C LEU A 38 1.98 3.75 -3.21
N MET A 39 0.83 4.24 -2.79
CA MET A 39 0.62 5.66 -2.56
C MET A 39 -0.04 5.90 -1.21
N VAL A 40 0.20 7.09 -0.65
CA VAL A 40 -0.54 7.62 0.48
C VAL A 40 -1.06 9.00 0.11
N ALA A 41 -2.34 9.24 0.33
CA ALA A 41 -2.92 10.57 0.21
C ALA A 41 -2.40 11.46 1.34
N THR A 42 -1.80 12.60 0.99
CA THR A 42 -1.30 13.60 1.94
C THR A 42 -2.33 14.71 2.20
N GLY A 43 -3.46 14.65 1.50
CA GLY A 43 -4.61 15.55 1.59
C GLY A 43 -5.68 15.10 0.58
N THR A 44 -6.80 15.81 0.50
CA THR A 44 -7.90 15.44 -0.43
C THR A 44 -7.51 15.55 -1.90
N GLY A 45 -6.59 16.47 -2.21
CA GLY A 45 -6.11 16.75 -3.56
C GLY A 45 -4.65 16.41 -3.82
N SER A 46 -3.99 15.69 -2.91
CA SER A 46 -2.56 15.38 -3.05
C SER A 46 -2.22 14.00 -2.52
N PHE A 47 -1.21 13.38 -3.12
CA PHE A 47 -0.69 12.09 -2.70
C PHE A 47 0.81 12.01 -2.92
N SER A 48 1.45 11.12 -2.18
CA SER A 48 2.85 10.73 -2.37
C SER A 48 2.90 9.27 -2.83
N THR A 49 3.75 8.99 -3.79
CA THR A 49 3.99 7.64 -4.30
C THR A 49 5.30 7.11 -3.76
N PHE A 50 5.26 5.88 -3.24
CA PHE A 50 6.43 5.10 -2.90
C PHE A 50 6.62 4.06 -4.00
N ALA A 51 7.52 4.34 -4.93
CA ALA A 51 8.04 3.32 -5.83
C ALA A 51 8.93 2.39 -4.98
N PRO A 52 8.60 1.11 -4.81
CA PRO A 52 9.50 0.22 -4.11
C PRO A 52 10.73 0.04 -5.04
N SER A 53 11.93 0.25 -4.49
CA SER A 53 13.19 0.15 -5.24
C SER A 53 13.46 -1.26 -5.81
N SER A 54 12.66 -2.22 -5.39
CA SER A 54 12.48 -3.56 -5.93
C SER A 54 10.97 -3.82 -5.92
N ASN A 55 10.42 -4.47 -6.94
CA ASN A 55 8.98 -4.82 -6.95
C ASN A 55 8.61 -5.47 -5.62
N ILE A 56 7.48 -5.10 -5.00
CA ILE A 56 6.97 -5.87 -3.85
C ILE A 56 6.79 -7.32 -4.33
N GLY A 57 7.70 -8.21 -3.90
CA GLY A 57 7.79 -9.60 -4.34
C GLY A 57 6.61 -10.44 -3.86
N GLY A 58 5.93 -9.98 -2.80
CA GLY A 58 4.72 -10.62 -2.31
C GLY A 58 4.07 -9.90 -1.12
N PHE A 59 2.88 -10.39 -0.78
CA PHE A 59 2.19 -10.04 0.45
C PHE A 59 2.13 -11.28 1.35
N ALA A 60 2.56 -11.14 2.60
CA ALA A 60 2.49 -12.20 3.59
C ALA A 60 1.61 -11.76 4.76
N ARG A 61 0.77 -12.66 5.27
CA ARG A 61 -0.03 -12.43 6.47
C ARG A 61 0.48 -13.35 7.57
N LEU A 62 0.93 -12.77 8.68
CA LEU A 62 1.59 -13.48 9.77
C LEU A 62 1.06 -13.02 11.12
N THR A 63 1.20 -13.84 12.15
CA THR A 63 1.12 -13.43 13.55
C THR A 63 2.40 -12.70 13.96
N GLN A 64 2.37 -11.96 15.08
CA GLN A 64 3.56 -11.28 15.60
C GLN A 64 4.72 -12.27 15.81
N ALA A 65 4.45 -13.44 16.40
CA ALA A 65 5.47 -14.46 16.66
C ALA A 65 6.08 -15.03 15.37
N GLU A 66 5.29 -15.18 14.30
CA GLU A 66 5.78 -15.64 13.00
C GLU A 66 6.63 -14.57 12.30
N TYR A 67 6.25 -13.29 12.43
CA TYR A 67 7.07 -12.18 11.92
C TYR A 67 8.40 -12.07 12.66
N ASP A 68 8.37 -12.15 14.00
CA ASP A 68 9.58 -12.07 14.83
C ASP A 68 10.55 -13.25 14.60
N ALA A 69 10.04 -14.36 14.04
CA ALA A 69 10.83 -15.54 13.69
C ALA A 69 11.46 -15.48 12.28
N LEU A 70 11.18 -14.44 11.48
CA LEU A 70 11.80 -14.28 10.16
C LEU A 70 13.27 -13.87 10.27
N ASP A 71 14.15 -14.67 9.66
CA ASP A 71 15.58 -14.36 9.55
C ASP A 71 16.16 -14.88 8.20
N PRO A 72 16.55 -13.99 7.26
CA PRO A 72 16.33 -12.54 7.27
C PRO A 72 14.88 -12.16 6.92
N VAL A 73 14.45 -10.98 7.34
CA VAL A 73 13.21 -10.38 6.84
C VAL A 73 13.41 -10.01 5.37
N ASP A 74 12.50 -10.46 4.49
CA ASP A 74 12.56 -10.15 3.07
C ASP A 74 12.22 -8.67 2.85
N PRO A 75 13.14 -7.85 2.33
CA PRO A 75 12.91 -6.42 2.09
C PRO A 75 11.84 -6.15 1.03
N ASP A 76 11.51 -7.13 0.19
CA ASP A 76 10.57 -6.98 -0.92
C ASP A 76 9.17 -7.48 -0.55
N THR A 77 8.95 -8.01 0.65
CA THR A 77 7.65 -8.53 1.09
C THR A 77 6.95 -7.58 2.06
N ILE A 78 5.67 -7.28 1.80
CA ILE A 78 4.83 -6.56 2.76
C ILE A 78 4.18 -7.56 3.71
N TYR A 79 4.45 -7.41 5.00
CA TYR A 79 3.90 -8.24 6.07
C TYR A 79 2.68 -7.57 6.72
N PHE A 80 1.53 -8.23 6.65
CA PHE A 80 0.35 -7.88 7.44
C PHE A 80 0.36 -8.67 8.75
N ILE A 81 0.84 -8.04 9.82
CA ILE A 81 0.83 -8.63 11.16
C ILE A 81 -0.60 -8.59 11.69
N VAL A 82 -1.15 -9.75 11.99
CA VAL A 82 -2.48 -9.89 12.60
C VAL A 82 -2.35 -10.41 14.03
N GLY A 83 -3.03 -9.73 14.95
CA GLY A 83 -3.20 -10.17 16.34
C GLY A 83 -4.29 -11.22 16.50
#